data_AF-A0A661SFU9-F1
#
_entry.id   AF-A0A661SFU9-F1
#
_cell.length_a   1.000
_cell.length_b   1.000
_cell.length_c   1.000
_cell.angle_alpha   90.00
_cell.angle_beta   90.00
_cell.angle_gamma   90.00
#
_symmetry.space_group_name_H-M   'P 1'
#
loop_
_entity.id
_entity.type
_entity.pdbx_description
1 polymer ?
#
loop_
_entity_poly.entity_id
_entity_poly.type
_entity_poly.pdbx_seq_one_letter_code
_entity_poly.pdbx_strand_id
1 'polypeptide(L)'
;MLMKIETDSDLSYEDLFEQATEDISTYLWAIQEWLDPEDGYAQDYLLMLILSNRKRSRVATERMTQDVPSEYQPYRTKLVSLKDRAEDLLTEELLLHNKRIETIVSDEFLQRVKVLESDLLKLRHITHDGILFDNTEWVEDDLREYAKRFLMNFHDMALANGELEEKPFQSVIKAEEFREKFAGTEQLFRKYFGYFHVVQDLFPSLRDREYDPDLWWLNHIPGPDDVEEDEVSEAFMDELVKAFHAEKHPATEDCPQADNVIAYAFNELDPELNRDTREHLLTCGGCFDLFMDLRAAEADAGGEVSEV
;
A
#
# COMPACT_ATOMS: atom_id res chain seq x y z
N MET A 1 -22.05 3.01 36.73
CA MET A 1 -21.04 1.94 36.58
C MET A 1 -21.47 1.15 35.36
N LEU A 2 -21.07 1.64 34.19
CA LEU A 2 -21.46 1.05 32.91
C LEU A 2 -20.64 -0.24 32.73
N MET A 3 -21.36 -1.34 32.52
CA MET A 3 -20.77 -2.64 32.23
C MET A 3 -20.06 -2.54 30.89
N LYS A 4 -18.72 -2.68 30.89
CA LYS A 4 -17.97 -3.10 29.71
C LYS A 4 -18.48 -4.50 29.35
N ILE A 5 -19.22 -4.60 28.26
CA ILE A 5 -19.48 -5.87 27.60
C ILE A 5 -18.38 -5.97 26.55
N GLU A 6 -17.47 -6.90 26.76
CA GLU A 6 -16.44 -7.29 25.80
C GLU A 6 -17.16 -7.92 24.60
N THR A 7 -17.46 -7.10 23.59
CA THR A 7 -17.44 -7.56 22.21
C THR A 7 -15.98 -7.79 21.85
N ASP A 8 -15.65 -8.76 20.98
CA ASP A 8 -14.29 -9.07 20.50
C ASP A 8 -13.58 -7.89 19.77
N SER A 9 -14.15 -6.69 19.85
CA SER A 9 -13.55 -5.40 19.59
C SER A 9 -13.76 -4.46 20.77
N ASP A 10 -12.70 -3.79 21.23
CA ASP A 10 -12.72 -2.79 22.32
C ASP A 10 -13.55 -1.52 22.02
N LEU A 11 -14.18 -1.43 20.84
CA LEU A 11 -14.93 -0.28 20.38
C LEU A 11 -16.24 -0.10 21.16
N SER A 12 -16.51 1.11 21.67
CA SER A 12 -17.76 1.39 22.37
C SER A 12 -18.95 1.44 21.41
N TYR A 13 -20.19 1.25 21.90
CA TYR A 13 -21.38 1.43 21.08
C TYR A 13 -21.52 2.88 20.57
N GLU A 14 -21.03 3.88 21.30
CA GLU A 14 -21.08 5.27 20.84
C GLU A 14 -20.18 5.45 19.61
N ASP A 15 -18.92 4.99 19.72
CA ASP A 15 -17.94 5.04 18.62
C ASP A 15 -18.42 4.21 17.41
N LEU A 16 -18.98 3.02 17.65
CA LEU A 16 -19.49 2.15 16.58
C LEU A 16 -20.56 2.88 15.75
N PHE A 17 -21.50 3.53 16.42
CA PHE A 17 -22.60 4.21 15.77
C PHE A 17 -22.19 5.53 15.13
N GLU A 18 -21.24 6.27 15.72
CA GLU A 18 -20.67 7.47 15.11
C GLU A 18 -19.93 7.12 13.81
N GLN A 19 -19.00 6.16 13.86
CA GLN A 19 -18.24 5.70 12.71
C GLN A 19 -19.16 5.13 11.61
N ALA A 20 -20.15 4.32 12.00
CA ALA A 20 -21.10 3.77 11.03
C ALA A 20 -21.98 4.84 10.39
N THR A 21 -22.28 5.91 11.13
CA THR A 21 -23.00 7.07 10.58
C THR A 21 -22.16 7.77 9.54
N GLU A 22 -20.87 8.00 9.81
CA GLU A 22 -19.93 8.60 8.87
C GLU A 22 -19.81 7.74 7.60
N ASP A 23 -19.59 6.43 7.75
CA ASP A 23 -19.42 5.50 6.62
C ASP A 23 -20.66 5.45 5.74
N ILE A 24 -21.84 5.27 6.33
CA ILE A 24 -23.09 5.17 5.57
C ILE A 24 -23.46 6.51 4.93
N SER A 25 -23.21 7.62 5.62
CA SER A 25 -23.50 8.95 5.07
C SER A 25 -22.55 9.30 3.92
N THR A 26 -21.26 9.00 4.07
CA THR A 26 -20.25 9.21 3.01
C THR A 26 -20.52 8.32 1.81
N TYR A 27 -20.88 7.06 2.04
CA TYR A 27 -21.29 6.14 0.98
C TYR A 27 -22.49 6.68 0.18
N LEU A 28 -23.56 7.08 0.88
CA LEU A 28 -24.75 7.64 0.24
C LEU A 28 -24.45 8.93 -0.51
N TRP A 29 -23.71 9.86 0.11
CA TRP A 29 -23.31 11.12 -0.50
C TRP A 29 -22.48 10.91 -1.76
N ALA A 30 -21.45 10.05 -1.71
CA ALA A 30 -20.58 9.82 -2.85
C ALA A 30 -21.33 9.25 -4.07
N ILE A 31 -22.36 8.41 -3.85
CA ILE A 31 -23.24 7.94 -4.94
C ILE A 31 -24.09 9.10 -5.49
N GLN A 32 -24.63 9.95 -4.61
CA GLN A 32 -25.47 11.08 -5.04
C GLN A 32 -24.70 12.13 -5.85
N GLU A 33 -23.43 12.36 -5.50
CA GLU A 33 -22.53 13.28 -6.20
C GLU A 33 -21.89 12.66 -7.45
N TRP A 34 -22.12 11.37 -7.73
CA TRP A 34 -21.41 10.65 -8.79
C TRP A 34 -21.52 11.31 -10.17
N LEU A 35 -22.72 11.76 -10.53
CA LEU A 35 -23.03 12.26 -11.88
C LEU A 35 -22.61 13.71 -12.10
N ASP A 36 -22.77 14.54 -11.08
CA ASP A 36 -22.48 15.97 -11.10
C ASP A 36 -21.71 16.34 -9.82
N PRO A 37 -20.43 15.94 -9.72
CA PRO A 37 -19.65 16.17 -8.51
C PRO A 37 -19.54 17.67 -8.20
N GLU A 38 -19.69 18.04 -6.93
CA GLU A 38 -19.33 19.38 -6.47
C GLU A 38 -17.90 19.78 -6.89
N ASP A 39 -17.70 21.09 -7.12
CA ASP A 39 -16.42 21.65 -7.56
C ASP A 39 -15.24 21.16 -6.70
N GLY A 40 -14.32 20.44 -7.33
CA GLY A 40 -13.10 19.93 -6.69
C GLY A 40 -13.09 18.42 -6.45
N TYR A 41 -14.21 17.71 -6.65
CA TYR A 41 -14.25 16.26 -6.57
C TYR A 41 -14.14 15.60 -7.95
N ALA A 42 -13.15 14.71 -8.08
CA ALA A 42 -13.01 13.87 -9.26
C ALA A 42 -13.79 12.56 -9.06
N GLN A 43 -14.25 11.97 -10.16
CA GLN A 43 -15.08 10.76 -10.07
C GLN A 43 -14.32 9.52 -9.66
N ASP A 44 -13.04 9.41 -10.01
CA ASP A 44 -12.20 8.31 -9.52
C ASP A 44 -12.09 8.35 -7.99
N TYR A 45 -12.01 9.55 -7.41
CA TYR A 45 -12.08 9.74 -5.98
C TYR A 45 -13.44 9.37 -5.40
N LEU A 46 -14.55 9.80 -6.03
CA LEU A 46 -15.89 9.40 -5.58
C LEU A 46 -16.10 7.88 -5.67
N LEU A 47 -15.63 7.21 -6.73
CA LEU A 47 -15.71 5.76 -6.84
C LEU A 47 -14.94 5.07 -5.72
N MET A 48 -13.75 5.59 -5.37
CA MET A 48 -12.98 5.08 -4.23
C MET A 48 -13.78 5.16 -2.94
N LEU A 49 -14.40 6.31 -2.67
CA LEU A 49 -15.25 6.51 -1.49
C LEU A 49 -16.49 5.60 -1.50
N ILE A 50 -17.13 5.42 -2.66
CA ILE A 50 -18.27 4.52 -2.82
C ILE A 50 -17.84 3.11 -2.40
N LEU A 51 -16.75 2.59 -2.95
CA LEU A 51 -16.30 1.23 -2.70
C LEU A 51 -15.83 1.04 -1.24
N SER A 52 -14.93 1.90 -0.74
CA SER A 52 -14.39 1.76 0.61
C SER A 52 -15.47 1.91 1.70
N ASN A 53 -16.35 2.90 1.58
CA ASN A 53 -17.42 3.11 2.55
C ASN A 53 -18.56 2.10 2.40
N ARG A 54 -18.78 1.52 1.21
CA ARG A 54 -19.68 0.38 1.05
C ARG A 54 -19.18 -0.82 1.85
N LYS A 55 -17.88 -1.15 1.76
CA LYS A 55 -17.27 -2.23 2.55
C LYS A 55 -17.49 -1.98 4.04
N ARG A 56 -17.09 -0.80 4.52
CA ARG A 56 -17.21 -0.40 5.94
C ARG A 56 -18.65 -0.44 6.43
N SER A 57 -19.59 0.13 5.67
CA SER A 57 -21.00 0.14 6.05
C SER A 57 -21.60 -1.26 6.18
N ARG A 58 -21.21 -2.22 5.33
CA ARG A 58 -21.60 -3.63 5.47
C ARG A 58 -21.10 -4.21 6.79
N VAL A 59 -19.80 -4.12 7.04
CA VAL A 59 -19.17 -4.64 8.27
C VAL A 59 -19.78 -3.99 9.52
N ALA A 60 -19.97 -2.67 9.50
CA ALA A 60 -20.61 -1.93 10.58
C ALA A 60 -22.02 -2.47 10.89
N THR A 61 -22.86 -2.64 9.87
CA THR A 61 -24.23 -3.17 10.07
C THR A 61 -24.26 -4.63 10.50
N GLU A 62 -23.27 -5.43 10.09
CA GLU A 62 -23.09 -6.83 10.53
C GLU A 62 -22.67 -6.89 12.00
N ARG A 63 -21.79 -6.00 12.47
CA ARG A 63 -21.42 -5.88 13.89
C ARG A 63 -22.58 -5.42 14.77
N MET A 64 -23.52 -4.67 14.22
CA MET A 64 -24.75 -4.27 14.92
C MET A 64 -25.79 -5.42 15.01
N THR A 65 -25.41 -6.70 14.95
CA THR A 65 -26.37 -7.81 14.99
C THR A 65 -26.63 -8.33 16.41
N GLN A 66 -27.91 -8.69 16.65
CA GLN A 66 -28.57 -9.31 17.81
C GLN A 66 -28.32 -8.82 19.27
N ASP A 67 -27.20 -8.16 19.58
CA ASP A 67 -26.86 -7.73 20.95
C ASP A 67 -26.84 -6.20 21.17
N VAL A 68 -27.31 -5.44 20.19
CA VAL A 68 -27.40 -3.97 20.27
C VAL A 68 -28.39 -3.55 21.38
N PRO A 69 -27.98 -2.70 22.36
CA PRO A 69 -28.85 -2.24 23.43
C PRO A 69 -30.12 -1.57 22.91
N SER A 70 -31.22 -1.69 23.66
CA SER A 70 -32.54 -1.22 23.22
C SER A 70 -32.59 0.27 22.87
N GLU A 71 -31.79 1.09 23.55
CA GLU A 71 -31.62 2.52 23.27
C GLU A 71 -30.98 2.83 21.90
N TYR A 72 -30.17 1.92 21.36
CA TYR A 72 -29.51 2.06 20.05
C TYR A 72 -30.32 1.46 18.89
N GLN A 73 -31.36 0.66 19.17
CA GLN A 73 -32.19 0.02 18.14
C GLN A 73 -32.84 1.01 17.14
N PRO A 74 -33.34 2.19 17.54
CA PRO A 74 -33.86 3.18 16.60
C PRO A 74 -32.78 3.71 15.65
N TYR A 75 -31.57 3.95 16.16
CA TYR A 75 -30.43 4.42 15.37
C TYR A 75 -30.00 3.35 14.36
N ARG A 76 -29.92 2.09 14.81
CA ARG A 76 -29.60 0.94 13.94
C ARG A 76 -30.58 0.85 12.78
N THR A 77 -31.87 0.92 13.09
CA THR A 77 -32.94 0.86 12.08
C THR A 77 -32.78 1.97 11.04
N LYS A 78 -32.44 3.19 11.47
CA LYS A 78 -32.20 4.32 10.57
C LYS A 78 -30.96 4.10 9.70
N LEU A 79 -29.85 3.63 10.27
CA LEU A 79 -28.61 3.36 9.55
C LEU A 79 -28.79 2.27 8.49
N VAL A 80 -29.44 1.16 8.84
CA VAL A 80 -29.78 0.10 7.89
C VAL A 80 -30.63 0.64 6.75
N SER A 81 -31.67 1.44 7.04
CA SER A 81 -32.49 2.05 6.00
C SER A 81 -31.73 3.00 5.08
N LEU A 82 -30.74 3.75 5.60
CA LEU A 82 -29.89 4.62 4.78
C LEU A 82 -28.94 3.81 3.90
N LYS A 83 -28.35 2.75 4.45
CA LYS A 83 -27.51 1.81 3.69
C LYS A 83 -28.30 1.14 2.57
N ASP A 84 -29.50 0.65 2.85
CA ASP A 84 -30.35 0.00 1.83
C ASP A 84 -30.68 0.98 0.70
N ARG A 85 -30.98 2.24 1.03
CA ARG A 85 -31.16 3.31 0.03
C ARG A 85 -29.90 3.54 -0.82
N ALA A 86 -28.72 3.52 -0.21
CA ALA A 86 -27.46 3.65 -0.94
C ALA A 86 -27.22 2.46 -1.87
N GLU A 87 -27.51 1.23 -1.44
CA GLU A 87 -27.42 0.03 -2.30
C GLU A 87 -28.39 0.08 -3.50
N ASP A 88 -29.61 0.57 -3.29
CA ASP A 88 -30.59 0.75 -4.36
C ASP A 88 -30.06 1.74 -5.42
N LEU A 89 -29.58 2.91 -4.97
CA LEU A 89 -28.98 3.92 -5.86
C LEU A 89 -27.74 3.39 -6.58
N LEU A 90 -26.83 2.71 -5.87
CA LEU A 90 -25.64 2.12 -6.48
C LEU A 90 -26.00 1.14 -7.60
N THR A 91 -27.03 0.32 -7.38
CA THR A 91 -27.49 -0.65 -8.38
C THR A 91 -28.00 0.05 -9.64
N GLU A 92 -28.76 1.15 -9.47
CA GLU A 92 -29.21 1.98 -10.60
C GLU A 92 -28.03 2.62 -11.34
N GLU A 93 -27.11 3.25 -10.60
CA GLU A 93 -25.93 3.91 -11.17
C GLU A 93 -25.01 2.93 -11.92
N LEU A 94 -24.80 1.73 -11.39
CA LEU A 94 -24.01 0.70 -12.06
C LEU A 94 -24.63 0.24 -13.38
N LEU A 95 -25.96 0.07 -13.43
CA LEU A 95 -26.64 -0.33 -14.65
C LEU A 95 -26.55 0.75 -15.73
N LEU A 96 -26.62 2.02 -15.34
CA LEU A 96 -26.58 3.16 -16.25
C LEU A 96 -25.16 3.54 -16.68
N HIS A 97 -24.17 3.38 -15.79
CA HIS A 97 -22.83 3.95 -15.94
C HIS A 97 -21.69 2.93 -15.87
N ASN A 98 -21.97 1.62 -15.99
CA ASN A 98 -20.94 0.56 -15.93
C ASN A 98 -19.68 0.84 -16.77
N LYS A 99 -19.81 1.30 -18.02
CA LYS A 99 -18.65 1.58 -18.88
C LYS A 99 -17.75 2.67 -18.33
N ARG A 100 -18.34 3.70 -17.72
CA ARG A 100 -17.58 4.81 -17.11
C ARG A 100 -16.83 4.34 -15.88
N ILE A 101 -17.49 3.52 -15.06
CA ILE A 101 -16.88 2.88 -13.90
C ILE A 101 -15.75 1.93 -14.32
N GLU A 102 -15.98 1.13 -15.37
CA GLU A 102 -14.97 0.22 -15.93
C GLU A 102 -13.75 0.98 -16.47
N THR A 103 -13.95 2.13 -17.13
CA THR A 103 -12.84 3.03 -17.52
C THR A 103 -12.08 3.53 -16.30
N ILE A 104 -12.77 4.01 -15.26
CA ILE A 104 -12.12 4.50 -14.03
C ILE A 104 -11.26 3.41 -13.36
N VAL A 105 -11.76 2.18 -13.34
CA VAL A 105 -11.02 1.04 -12.79
C VAL A 105 -9.82 0.68 -13.69
N SER A 106 -9.98 0.75 -15.01
CA SER A 106 -8.96 0.35 -15.96
C SER A 106 -7.86 1.40 -16.16
N ASP A 107 -8.14 2.68 -15.91
CA ASP A 107 -7.19 3.76 -16.18
C ASP A 107 -6.72 4.40 -14.87
N GLU A 108 -7.62 5.08 -14.15
CA GLU A 108 -7.30 5.87 -12.96
C GLU A 108 -6.87 5.00 -11.76
N PHE A 109 -7.55 3.88 -11.51
CA PHE A 109 -7.15 2.97 -10.44
C PHE A 109 -5.83 2.28 -10.76
N LEU A 110 -5.59 1.86 -12.01
CA LEU A 110 -4.28 1.35 -12.42
C LEU A 110 -3.17 2.39 -12.26
N GLN A 111 -3.45 3.66 -12.53
CA GLN A 111 -2.47 4.73 -12.29
C GLN A 111 -2.16 4.88 -10.80
N ARG A 112 -3.17 4.75 -9.92
CA ARG A 112 -2.96 4.75 -8.46
C ARG A 112 -2.11 3.57 -8.00
N VAL A 113 -2.28 2.38 -8.57
CA VAL A 113 -1.42 1.22 -8.28
C VAL A 113 0.05 1.51 -8.64
N LYS A 114 0.31 2.12 -9.80
CA LYS A 114 1.69 2.52 -10.18
C LYS A 114 2.29 3.54 -9.20
N VAL A 115 1.48 4.46 -8.68
CA VAL A 115 1.92 5.42 -7.66
C VAL A 115 2.26 4.70 -6.35
N LEU A 116 1.46 3.71 -5.93
CA LEU A 116 1.76 2.88 -4.76
C LEU A 116 3.09 2.13 -4.90
N GLU A 117 3.33 1.52 -6.06
CA GLU A 117 4.61 0.85 -6.35
C GLU A 117 5.78 1.84 -6.28
N SER A 118 5.64 3.02 -6.88
CA SER A 118 6.66 4.07 -6.80
C SER A 118 6.89 4.56 -5.36
N ASP A 119 5.85 4.65 -4.55
CA ASP A 119 5.96 5.09 -3.15
C ASP A 119 6.68 4.04 -2.29
N LEU A 120 6.46 2.74 -2.50
CA LEU A 120 7.22 1.68 -1.84
C LEU A 120 8.71 1.72 -2.18
N LEU A 121 9.03 1.91 -3.47
CA LEU A 121 10.43 2.01 -3.89
C LEU A 121 11.10 3.25 -3.28
N LYS A 122 10.40 4.38 -3.21
CA LYS A 122 10.92 5.59 -2.53
C LYS A 122 11.15 5.40 -1.04
N LEU A 123 10.23 4.72 -0.35
CA LEU A 123 10.40 4.41 1.07
C LEU A 123 11.71 3.66 1.32
N ARG A 124 11.97 2.66 0.46
CA ARG A 124 13.21 1.91 0.49
C ARG A 124 14.44 2.81 0.25
N HIS A 125 14.40 3.70 -0.75
CA HIS A 125 15.49 4.64 -1.03
C HIS A 125 15.80 5.55 0.15
N ILE A 126 14.77 6.13 0.79
CA ILE A 126 14.95 7.01 1.94
C ILE A 126 15.66 6.28 3.08
N THR A 127 15.26 5.03 3.38
CA THR A 127 15.94 4.25 4.42
C THR A 127 17.38 3.96 4.06
N HIS A 128 17.66 3.63 2.79
CA HIS A 128 19.02 3.36 2.33
C HIS A 128 19.91 4.61 2.38
N ASP A 129 19.44 5.75 1.88
CA ASP A 129 20.15 7.03 1.97
C ASP A 129 20.40 7.43 3.43
N GLY A 130 19.45 7.15 4.32
CA GLY A 130 19.62 7.43 5.75
C GLY A 130 20.75 6.66 6.41
N ILE A 131 21.00 5.41 5.99
CA ILE A 131 22.15 4.61 6.43
C ILE A 131 23.47 5.26 5.96
N LEU A 132 23.49 5.86 4.77
CA LEU A 132 24.70 6.40 4.16
C LEU A 132 25.10 7.80 4.66
N PHE A 133 24.15 8.63 5.10
CA PHE A 133 24.39 10.07 5.33
C PHE A 133 24.39 10.51 6.81
N ASP A 134 24.35 9.60 7.79
CA ASP A 134 24.47 9.86 9.25
C ASP A 134 23.52 10.94 9.82
N ASN A 135 22.50 11.32 9.07
CA ASN A 135 21.64 12.46 9.40
C ASN A 135 20.19 11.97 9.52
N THR A 136 19.83 11.56 10.73
CA THR A 136 18.64 10.75 11.03
C THR A 136 17.33 11.53 11.05
N GLU A 137 17.34 12.83 11.38
CA GLU A 137 16.10 13.59 11.61
C GLU A 137 15.28 13.83 10.33
N TRP A 138 15.91 14.21 9.20
CA TRP A 138 15.17 14.43 7.94
C TRP A 138 14.70 13.12 7.30
N VAL A 139 15.47 12.04 7.48
CA VAL A 139 15.15 10.70 6.98
C VAL A 139 13.91 10.17 7.67
N GLU A 140 13.80 10.31 9.00
CA GLU A 140 12.64 9.84 9.75
C GLU A 140 11.36 10.60 9.36
N ASP A 141 11.43 11.92 9.20
CA ASP A 141 10.29 12.75 8.80
C ASP A 141 9.79 12.38 7.39
N ASP A 142 10.70 12.28 6.41
CA ASP A 142 10.36 11.88 5.05
C ASP A 142 9.83 10.44 5.01
N LEU A 143 10.51 9.49 5.67
CA LEU A 143 10.07 8.10 5.73
C LEU A 143 8.67 7.99 6.32
N ARG A 144 8.39 8.75 7.39
CA ARG A 144 7.07 8.77 8.02
C ARG A 144 6.00 9.36 7.12
N GLU A 145 6.28 10.46 6.41
CA GLU A 145 5.34 11.06 5.46
C GLU A 145 4.97 10.10 4.34
N TYR A 146 5.98 9.51 3.68
CA TYR A 146 5.77 8.56 2.60
C TYR A 146 5.07 7.29 3.10
N ALA A 147 5.42 6.80 4.29
CA ALA A 147 4.86 5.56 4.83
C ALA A 147 3.38 5.75 5.17
N LYS A 148 3.04 6.90 5.78
CA LYS A 148 1.65 7.28 6.02
C LYS A 148 0.88 7.43 4.72
N ARG A 149 1.41 8.15 3.74
CA ARG A 149 0.73 8.35 2.45
C ARG A 149 0.48 7.02 1.74
N PHE A 150 1.49 6.17 1.67
CA PHE A 150 1.35 4.83 1.09
C PHE A 150 0.28 4.04 1.83
N LEU A 151 0.37 3.94 3.15
CA LEU A 151 -0.51 3.09 3.96
C LEU A 151 -1.98 3.47 3.78
N MET A 152 -2.30 4.78 3.82
CA MET A 152 -3.67 5.26 3.61
C MET A 152 -4.19 4.92 2.21
N ASN A 153 -3.39 5.17 1.17
CA ASN A 153 -3.79 4.91 -0.21
C ASN A 153 -3.89 3.40 -0.50
N PHE A 154 -2.94 2.61 -0.04
CA PHE A 154 -2.93 1.15 -0.20
C PHE A 154 -4.17 0.55 0.46
N HIS A 155 -4.50 1.02 1.66
CA HIS A 155 -5.64 0.56 2.41
C HIS A 155 -6.97 0.85 1.70
N ASP A 156 -7.19 2.08 1.22
CA ASP A 156 -8.40 2.41 0.46
C ASP A 156 -8.50 1.57 -0.83
N MET A 157 -7.38 1.38 -1.54
CA MET A 157 -7.31 0.52 -2.74
C MET A 157 -7.60 -0.95 -2.40
N ALA A 158 -7.17 -1.45 -1.24
CA ALA A 158 -7.45 -2.81 -0.80
C ALA A 158 -8.94 -3.03 -0.51
N LEU A 159 -9.59 -2.08 0.15
CA LEU A 159 -11.04 -2.12 0.38
C LEU A 159 -11.81 -2.07 -0.94
N ALA A 160 -11.38 -1.20 -1.86
CA ALA A 160 -11.98 -1.10 -3.18
C ALA A 160 -11.82 -2.39 -3.99
N ASN A 161 -10.63 -2.99 -3.94
CA ASN A 161 -10.35 -4.28 -4.57
C ASN A 161 -11.29 -5.38 -4.08
N GLY A 162 -11.47 -5.48 -2.76
CA GLY A 162 -12.39 -6.45 -2.16
C GLY A 162 -13.84 -6.25 -2.59
N GLU A 163 -14.30 -5.00 -2.74
CA GLU A 163 -15.68 -4.71 -3.18
C GLU A 163 -15.91 -4.93 -4.68
N LEU A 164 -14.87 -4.78 -5.52
CA LEU A 164 -14.94 -5.13 -6.94
C LEU A 164 -15.10 -6.64 -7.17
N GLU A 165 -14.72 -7.47 -6.21
CA GLU A 165 -14.96 -8.93 -6.23
C GLU A 165 -16.36 -9.32 -5.75
N GLU A 166 -17.08 -8.37 -5.16
CA GLU A 166 -18.41 -8.59 -4.60
C GLU A 166 -19.53 -8.17 -5.56
N LYS A 167 -20.73 -8.67 -5.31
CA LYS A 167 -21.91 -8.16 -6.01
C LYS A 167 -22.24 -6.74 -5.52
N PRO A 168 -22.73 -5.85 -6.41
CA PRO A 168 -23.02 -6.09 -7.82
C PRO A 168 -21.80 -6.03 -8.77
N PHE A 169 -20.69 -5.40 -8.38
CA PHE A 169 -19.55 -5.08 -9.26
C PHE A 169 -18.98 -6.26 -10.04
N GLN A 170 -18.75 -7.40 -9.38
CA GLN A 170 -18.17 -8.61 -9.99
C GLN A 170 -18.87 -9.03 -11.29
N SER A 171 -20.17 -8.73 -11.42
CA SER A 171 -20.99 -9.14 -12.56
C SER A 171 -21.01 -8.15 -13.73
N VAL A 172 -20.59 -6.90 -13.50
CA VAL A 172 -20.76 -5.78 -14.44
C VAL A 172 -19.47 -5.03 -14.76
N ILE A 173 -18.47 -5.07 -13.88
CA ILE A 173 -17.19 -4.38 -14.05
C ILE A 173 -16.09 -5.41 -14.25
N LYS A 174 -15.31 -5.25 -15.32
CA LYS A 174 -14.07 -6.00 -15.54
C LYS A 174 -12.93 -5.33 -14.80
N ALA A 175 -12.35 -6.03 -13.85
CA ALA A 175 -11.31 -5.50 -12.95
C ALA A 175 -10.10 -6.45 -12.86
N GLU A 176 -9.96 -7.39 -13.80
CA GLU A 176 -8.92 -8.43 -13.77
C GLU A 176 -7.50 -7.84 -13.77
N GLU A 177 -7.23 -6.91 -14.68
CA GLU A 177 -5.91 -6.27 -14.78
C GLU A 177 -5.59 -5.46 -13.52
N PHE A 178 -6.57 -4.71 -13.00
CA PHE A 178 -6.44 -3.98 -11.74
C PHE A 178 -6.11 -4.92 -10.57
N ARG A 179 -6.85 -6.02 -10.43
CA ARG A 179 -6.61 -7.04 -9.40
C ARG A 179 -5.22 -7.64 -9.48
N GLU A 180 -4.79 -8.01 -10.69
CA GLU A 180 -3.47 -8.61 -10.91
C GLU A 180 -2.35 -7.65 -10.51
N LYS A 181 -2.46 -6.38 -10.94
CA LYS A 181 -1.47 -5.35 -10.59
C LYS A 181 -1.46 -5.04 -9.10
N PHE A 182 -2.63 -4.86 -8.49
CA PHE A 182 -2.74 -4.61 -7.06
C PHE A 182 -2.18 -5.76 -6.22
N ALA A 183 -2.42 -7.01 -6.62
CA ALA A 183 -1.83 -8.18 -5.94
C ALA A 183 -0.29 -8.19 -6.02
N GLY A 184 0.29 -7.72 -7.13
CA GLY A 184 1.74 -7.52 -7.24
C GLY A 184 2.25 -6.47 -6.26
N THR A 185 1.57 -5.33 -6.14
CA THR A 185 1.89 -4.29 -5.16
C THR A 185 1.72 -4.76 -3.72
N GLU A 186 0.72 -5.57 -3.41
CA GLU A 186 0.54 -6.17 -2.08
C GLU A 186 1.70 -7.12 -1.71
N GLN A 187 2.20 -7.89 -2.68
CA GLN A 187 3.38 -8.74 -2.45
C GLN A 187 4.63 -7.90 -2.14
N LEU A 188 4.82 -6.79 -2.87
CA LEU A 188 5.90 -5.84 -2.58
C LEU A 188 5.73 -5.19 -1.20
N PHE A 189 4.51 -4.77 -0.85
CA PHE A 189 4.22 -4.22 0.47
C PHE A 189 4.53 -5.22 1.58
N ARG A 190 4.18 -6.49 1.40
CA ARG A 190 4.52 -7.56 2.35
C ARG A 190 6.02 -7.72 2.53
N LYS A 191 6.78 -7.71 1.43
CA LYS A 191 8.25 -7.78 1.45
C LYS A 191 8.86 -6.59 2.21
N TYR A 192 8.29 -5.40 2.01
CA TYR A 192 8.78 -4.14 2.56
C TYR A 192 8.04 -3.71 3.83
N PHE A 193 7.36 -4.64 4.50
CA PHE A 193 6.48 -4.31 5.62
C PHE A 193 7.23 -3.68 6.80
N GLY A 194 8.45 -4.14 7.09
CA GLY A 194 9.28 -3.59 8.17
C GLY A 194 9.60 -2.09 8.05
N TYR A 195 9.62 -1.52 6.84
CA TYR A 195 9.85 -0.08 6.65
C TYR A 195 8.71 0.79 7.21
N PHE A 196 7.57 0.20 7.56
CA PHE A 196 6.43 0.91 8.14
C PHE A 196 6.47 1.03 9.67
N HIS A 197 7.55 0.58 10.33
CA HIS A 197 7.72 0.70 11.79
C HIS A 197 7.63 2.16 12.28
N VAL A 198 8.03 3.14 11.45
CA VAL A 198 7.92 4.59 11.76
C VAL A 198 6.49 5.12 11.85
N VAL A 199 5.52 4.35 11.33
CA VAL A 199 4.08 4.64 11.40
C VAL A 199 3.32 3.51 12.09
N GLN A 200 3.99 2.69 12.91
CA GLN A 200 3.37 1.59 13.64
C GLN A 200 2.17 2.03 14.52
N ASP A 201 2.18 3.28 14.97
CA ASP A 201 1.11 3.89 15.78
C ASP A 201 -0.20 4.06 15.01
N LEU A 202 -0.17 4.07 13.67
CA LEU A 202 -1.37 4.17 12.84
C LEU A 202 -2.14 2.85 12.71
N PHE A 203 -1.47 1.70 12.86
CA PHE A 203 -2.08 0.39 12.61
C PHE A 203 -3.23 0.06 13.56
N PRO A 204 -3.13 0.26 14.89
CA PRO A 204 -4.26 0.06 15.79
C PRO A 204 -5.45 0.96 15.44
N SER A 205 -5.21 2.24 15.18
CA SER A 205 -6.27 3.19 14.82
C SER A 205 -6.95 2.84 13.49
N LEU A 206 -6.18 2.37 12.50
CA LEU A 206 -6.73 1.87 11.24
C LEU A 206 -7.54 0.59 11.46
N ARG A 207 -7.05 -0.35 12.27
CA ARG A 207 -7.79 -1.58 12.57
C ARG A 207 -9.14 -1.28 13.23
N ASP A 208 -9.17 -0.38 14.21
CA ASP A 208 -10.40 0.05 14.88
C ASP A 208 -11.35 0.76 13.88
N ARG A 209 -10.80 1.65 13.04
CA ARG A 209 -11.55 2.37 11.98
C ARG A 209 -12.17 1.45 10.93
N GLU A 210 -11.66 0.23 10.80
CA GLU A 210 -12.14 -0.77 9.86
C GLU A 210 -12.91 -1.90 10.53
N TYR A 211 -13.26 -1.72 11.81
CA TYR A 211 -14.02 -2.70 12.57
C TYR A 211 -13.30 -4.05 12.62
N ASP A 212 -12.05 -4.07 13.10
CA ASP A 212 -11.14 -5.22 13.20
C ASP A 212 -11.27 -6.20 12.03
N PRO A 213 -10.87 -5.77 10.84
CA PRO A 213 -11.01 -6.58 9.67
C PRO A 213 -9.99 -7.71 9.68
N ASP A 214 -10.28 -8.79 8.95
CA ASP A 214 -9.33 -9.88 8.69
C ASP A 214 -8.35 -9.50 7.56
N LEU A 215 -7.63 -8.39 7.74
CA LEU A 215 -6.59 -7.92 6.84
C LEU A 215 -5.24 -8.17 7.47
N TRP A 216 -4.36 -8.90 6.79
CA TRP A 216 -3.10 -9.35 7.40
C TRP A 216 -2.25 -8.16 7.86
N TRP A 217 -2.16 -7.07 7.09
CA TRP A 217 -1.32 -5.93 7.44
C TRP A 217 -1.86 -5.14 8.64
N LEU A 218 -3.17 -5.11 8.89
CA LEU A 218 -3.73 -4.46 10.08
C LEU A 218 -3.65 -5.33 11.33
N ASN A 219 -3.40 -6.63 11.17
CA ASN A 219 -3.26 -7.59 12.26
C ASN A 219 -1.80 -7.87 12.64
N HIS A 220 -0.84 -7.18 12.00
CA HIS A 220 0.58 -7.25 12.33
C HIS A 220 1.10 -5.82 12.55
N ILE A 221 1.95 -5.63 13.56
CA ILE A 221 2.61 -4.34 13.82
C ILE A 221 4.04 -4.46 13.27
N PRO A 222 4.46 -3.61 12.32
CA PRO A 222 5.79 -3.69 11.75
C PRO A 222 6.85 -3.30 12.78
N GLY A 223 7.84 -4.16 12.98
CA GLY A 223 9.04 -3.88 13.75
C GLY A 223 10.23 -3.51 12.85
N PRO A 224 11.26 -2.84 13.40
CA PRO A 224 12.49 -2.54 12.67
C PRO A 224 13.21 -3.82 12.19
N ASP A 225 13.08 -4.92 12.94
CA ASP A 225 13.66 -6.22 12.60
C ASP A 225 12.93 -6.96 11.46
N ASP A 226 11.76 -6.46 11.03
CA ASP A 226 10.99 -7.03 9.91
C ASP A 226 11.47 -6.53 8.54
N VAL A 227 12.51 -5.69 8.49
CA VAL A 227 13.10 -5.22 7.23
C VAL A 227 13.92 -6.36 6.64
N GLU A 228 13.41 -6.98 5.56
CA GLU A 228 14.18 -7.97 4.80
C GLU A 228 15.37 -7.28 4.11
N GLU A 229 16.59 -7.66 4.49
CA GLU A 229 17.79 -7.29 3.75
C GLU A 229 17.78 -7.98 2.38
N ASP A 230 17.89 -7.20 1.31
CA ASP A 230 18.01 -7.76 -0.04
C ASP A 230 19.42 -8.38 -0.21
N GLU A 231 19.53 -9.67 0.13
CA GLU A 231 20.74 -10.45 -0.10
C GLU A 231 21.00 -10.62 -1.60
N VAL A 232 22.16 -10.14 -2.07
CA VAL A 232 22.64 -10.44 -3.42
C VAL A 232 22.94 -11.92 -3.50
N SER A 233 22.25 -12.65 -4.39
CA SER A 233 22.39 -14.11 -4.46
C SER A 233 23.85 -14.55 -4.66
N GLU A 234 24.29 -15.55 -3.89
CA GLU A 234 25.65 -16.13 -4.02
C GLU A 234 25.98 -16.53 -5.46
N ALA A 235 25.00 -17.04 -6.21
CA ALA A 235 25.17 -17.43 -7.61
C ALA A 235 25.54 -16.25 -8.51
N PHE A 236 24.95 -15.07 -8.28
CA PHE A 236 25.30 -13.86 -9.02
C PHE A 236 26.65 -13.31 -8.58
N MET A 237 26.98 -13.35 -7.30
CA MET A 237 28.32 -13.01 -6.81
C MET A 237 29.38 -13.93 -7.43
N ASP A 238 29.10 -15.23 -7.54
CA ASP A 238 29.97 -16.19 -8.20
C ASP A 238 30.12 -15.92 -9.71
N GLU A 239 29.04 -15.51 -10.39
CA GLU A 239 29.08 -15.10 -11.80
C GLU A 239 29.94 -13.86 -12.00
N LEU A 240 29.78 -12.86 -11.13
CA LEU A 240 30.57 -11.62 -11.14
C LEU A 240 32.05 -11.88 -10.88
N VAL A 241 32.38 -12.67 -9.85
CA VAL A 241 33.77 -13.06 -9.53
C VAL A 241 34.39 -13.86 -10.68
N LYS A 242 33.63 -14.74 -11.34
CA LYS A 242 34.10 -15.48 -12.51
C LYS A 242 34.35 -14.55 -13.70
N ALA A 243 33.46 -13.59 -13.96
CA ALA A 243 33.63 -12.60 -15.03
C ALA A 243 34.90 -11.76 -14.80
N PHE A 244 35.12 -11.31 -13.57
CA PHE A 244 36.31 -10.56 -13.17
C PHE A 244 37.63 -11.35 -13.35
N HIS A 245 37.62 -12.65 -13.02
CA HIS A 245 38.79 -13.50 -13.20
C HIS A 245 38.99 -13.96 -14.66
N ALA A 246 37.96 -13.93 -15.49
CA ALA A 246 37.99 -14.43 -16.86
C ALA A 246 38.58 -13.43 -17.87
N GLU A 247 38.44 -12.12 -17.66
CA GLU A 247 38.92 -11.11 -18.61
C GLU A 247 39.52 -9.87 -17.93
N LYS A 248 40.64 -9.38 -18.47
CA LYS A 248 41.14 -8.03 -18.21
C LYS A 248 40.23 -7.03 -18.93
N HIS A 249 39.02 -6.83 -18.42
CA HIS A 249 38.14 -5.79 -18.93
C HIS A 249 38.80 -4.43 -18.65
N PRO A 250 38.92 -3.55 -19.66
CA PRO A 250 39.50 -2.23 -19.44
C PRO A 250 38.63 -1.45 -18.47
N ALA A 251 39.22 -0.96 -17.38
CA ALA A 251 38.59 0.05 -16.54
C ALA A 251 38.46 1.33 -17.37
N THR A 252 37.25 1.62 -17.84
CA THR A 252 36.93 2.93 -18.40
C THR A 252 36.43 3.80 -17.25
N GLU A 253 37.25 4.76 -16.83
CA GLU A 253 36.93 5.69 -15.73
C GLU A 253 35.66 6.51 -15.97
N ASP A 254 35.21 6.66 -17.23
CA ASP A 254 33.99 7.38 -17.62
C ASP A 254 32.96 6.46 -18.32
N CYS A 255 32.54 5.38 -17.67
CA CYS A 255 31.45 4.56 -18.21
C CYS A 255 30.11 5.32 -18.13
N PRO A 256 29.36 5.49 -19.24
CA PRO A 256 28.07 6.16 -19.22
C PRO A 256 26.98 5.39 -18.45
N GLN A 257 27.27 4.16 -17.99
CA GLN A 257 26.39 3.34 -17.16
C GLN A 257 26.74 3.43 -15.66
N ALA A 258 27.69 4.26 -15.26
CA ALA A 258 28.10 4.37 -13.86
C ALA A 258 26.93 4.74 -12.92
N ASP A 259 26.08 5.70 -13.33
CA ASP A 259 24.88 6.09 -12.57
C ASP A 259 23.89 4.93 -12.43
N ASN A 260 23.67 4.16 -13.51
CA ASN A 260 22.83 2.97 -13.48
C ASN A 260 23.43 1.89 -12.56
N VAL A 261 24.74 1.79 -12.48
CA VAL A 261 25.43 0.80 -11.63
C VAL A 261 25.33 1.17 -10.15
N ILE A 262 25.39 2.45 -9.81
CA ILE A 262 25.09 2.94 -8.47
C ILE A 262 23.64 2.59 -8.10
N ALA A 263 22.70 2.96 -8.97
CA ALA A 263 21.30 2.60 -8.81
C ALA A 263 21.09 1.08 -8.77
N TYR A 264 21.87 0.29 -9.49
CA TYR A 264 21.79 -1.18 -9.45
C TYR A 264 22.33 -1.75 -8.13
N ALA A 265 23.44 -1.22 -7.61
CA ALA A 265 24.03 -1.63 -6.33
C ALA A 265 23.05 -1.50 -5.16
N PHE A 266 22.18 -0.50 -5.25
CA PHE A 266 21.14 -0.19 -4.28
C PHE A 266 19.73 -0.67 -4.73
N ASN A 267 19.66 -1.47 -5.80
CA ASN A 267 18.43 -2.04 -6.38
C ASN A 267 17.32 -1.00 -6.68
N GLU A 268 17.73 0.16 -7.18
CA GLU A 268 16.90 1.33 -7.55
C GLU A 268 16.47 1.34 -9.01
N LEU A 269 16.93 0.36 -9.79
CA LEU A 269 16.55 0.25 -11.19
C LEU A 269 15.22 -0.49 -11.36
N ASP A 270 14.42 0.00 -12.30
CA ASP A 270 13.25 -0.73 -12.78
C ASP A 270 13.66 -2.10 -13.38
N PRO A 271 12.72 -3.06 -13.53
CA PRO A 271 13.07 -4.43 -13.94
C PRO A 271 13.80 -4.54 -15.28
N GLU A 272 13.58 -3.61 -16.21
CA GLU A 272 14.22 -3.61 -17.54
C GLU A 272 15.67 -3.12 -17.43
N LEU A 273 15.88 -1.97 -16.80
CA LEU A 273 17.21 -1.42 -16.51
C LEU A 273 18.03 -2.31 -15.57
N ASN A 274 17.38 -3.01 -14.65
CA ASN A 274 18.01 -3.94 -13.72
C ASN A 274 18.70 -5.09 -14.48
N ARG A 275 17.99 -5.72 -15.43
CA ARG A 275 18.57 -6.78 -16.26
C ARG A 275 19.71 -6.26 -17.12
N ASP A 276 19.51 -5.13 -17.78
CA ASP A 276 20.50 -4.58 -18.71
C ASP A 276 21.78 -4.14 -17.96
N THR A 277 21.64 -3.61 -16.75
CA THR A 277 22.77 -3.24 -15.88
C THR A 277 23.47 -4.46 -15.29
N ARG A 278 22.73 -5.52 -14.96
CA ARG A 278 23.29 -6.82 -14.57
C ARG A 278 24.19 -7.39 -15.68
N GLU A 279 23.74 -7.35 -16.92
CA GLU A 279 24.55 -7.80 -18.08
C GLU A 279 25.78 -6.89 -18.29
N HIS A 280 25.63 -5.58 -18.07
CA HIS A 280 26.73 -4.63 -18.17
C HIS A 280 27.85 -4.91 -17.16
N LEU A 281 27.50 -5.20 -15.89
CA LEU A 281 28.46 -5.51 -14.83
C LEU A 281 29.35 -6.72 -15.15
N LEU A 282 28.84 -7.68 -15.92
CA LEU A 282 29.61 -8.86 -16.36
C LEU A 282 30.65 -8.53 -17.43
N THR A 283 30.66 -7.31 -17.98
CA THR A 283 31.50 -6.95 -19.14
C THR A 283 32.32 -5.67 -18.94
N CYS A 284 32.06 -4.91 -17.87
CA CYS A 284 32.72 -3.63 -17.57
C CYS A 284 33.41 -3.66 -16.20
N GLY A 285 34.74 -3.76 -16.22
CA GLY A 285 35.55 -3.84 -14.99
C GLY A 285 35.42 -2.63 -14.08
N GLY A 286 35.36 -1.41 -14.64
CA GLY A 286 35.23 -0.19 -13.83
C GLY A 286 33.87 -0.07 -13.12
N CYS A 287 32.79 -0.47 -13.78
CA CYS A 287 31.46 -0.53 -13.16
C CYS A 287 31.37 -1.68 -12.14
N PHE A 288 32.05 -2.79 -12.40
CA PHE A 288 32.13 -3.87 -11.42
C PHE A 288 32.84 -3.45 -10.14
N ASP A 289 34.01 -2.80 -10.25
CA ASP A 289 34.75 -2.28 -9.09
C ASP A 289 33.88 -1.30 -8.29
N LEU A 290 33.20 -0.37 -8.99
CA LEU A 290 32.26 0.55 -8.38
C LEU A 290 31.12 -0.17 -7.63
N PHE A 291 30.50 -1.19 -8.25
CA PHE A 291 29.47 -1.99 -7.59
C PHE A 291 29.99 -2.69 -6.34
N MET A 292 31.18 -3.30 -6.40
CA MET A 292 31.78 -3.98 -5.27
C MET A 292 32.13 -3.03 -4.12
N ASP A 293 32.66 -1.84 -4.44
CA ASP A 293 32.97 -0.80 -3.46
C ASP A 293 31.69 -0.30 -2.74
N LEU A 294 30.60 -0.11 -3.49
CA LEU A 294 29.30 0.29 -2.92
C LEU A 294 28.71 -0.80 -2.02
N ARG A 295 28.74 -2.07 -2.45
CA ARG A 295 28.26 -3.20 -1.63
C ARG A 295 29.11 -3.43 -0.39
N ALA A 296 30.42 -3.19 -0.47
CA ALA A 296 31.32 -3.26 0.69
C ALA A 296 31.02 -2.12 1.67
N ALA A 297 30.83 -0.89 1.19
CA ALA A 297 30.45 0.25 2.02
C ALA A 297 29.09 0.04 2.71
N GLU A 298 28.11 -0.54 2.02
CA GLU A 298 26.81 -0.90 2.60
C GLU A 298 26.96 -1.97 3.71
N ALA A 299 27.78 -3.00 3.48
CA ALA A 299 28.04 -4.04 4.48
C ALA A 299 28.75 -3.48 5.73
N ASP A 300 29.68 -2.54 5.55
CA ASP A 300 30.37 -1.88 6.65
C ASP A 300 29.43 -0.95 7.44
N ALA A 301 28.51 -0.25 6.77
CA ALA A 301 27.52 0.62 7.41
C ALA A 301 26.45 -0.16 8.19
N GLY A 302 26.04 -1.34 7.71
CA GLY A 302 25.11 -2.24 8.43
C GLY A 302 25.73 -2.95 9.64
N GLY A 303 27.06 -2.98 9.76
CA GLY A 303 27.79 -3.68 10.81
C GLY A 303 27.93 -2.95 12.15
N GLU A 304 27.68 -1.63 12.22
CA GLU A 304 27.95 -0.83 13.43
C GLU A 304 26.77 -0.64 14.40
N VAL A 305 25.58 -1.20 14.13
CA VAL A 305 24.41 -1.03 15.04
C VAL A 305 24.21 -2.18 16.04
N SER A 306 25.14 -3.14 16.10
CA SER A 306 25.14 -4.24 17.08
C SER A 306 26.20 -4.03 18.16
N GLU A 307 26.07 -3.00 18.99
CA GLU A 307 26.55 -2.94 20.39
C GLU A 307 26.28 -1.54 20.99
N VAL A 308 25.15 -1.37 21.70
CA VAL A 308 25.01 -0.83 23.09
C VAL A 308 23.58 -1.05 23.57
#